data_AF-A0A4Q3SX68-F1
#
_entry.id   AF-A0A4Q3SX68-F1
#
_cell.length_a   1.000
_cell.length_b   1.000
_cell.length_c   1.000
_cell.angle_alpha   90.00
_cell.angle_beta   90.00
_cell.angle_gamma   90.00
#
_symmetry.space_group_name_H-M   'P 1'
#
loop_
_entity.id
_entity.type
_entity.pdbx_description
1 polymer ?
#
loop_
_entity_poly.entity_id
_entity_poly.type
_entity_poly.pdbx_seq_one_letter_code
_entity_poly.pdbx_strand_id
1 'polypeptide(L)'
;MEFLKNTNWWAVIFIIFCAITVVQLFYYLYYFRRLAFYLEPEKTKTQQHPVSVIICARDEANNLVKNFPGVLVQTYPTTHEVIVINHNSQDETRYLLEEFKKTFKTLQIVNLTQEAKGIPGKKYPLSIGIKEAKHEIILLTDADCVPASEFWLQKMQDGFDDGIDVVLGYGAYLKKPGILNKLIRFETFHTAIQYLSYAIAGNPYMGVGRNLSYKKGLFLNNKGFSSLN
;
A
#
# COMPACT_ATOMS: atom_id res chain seq x y z
N MET A 1 -4.07 -46.66 32.19
CA MET A 1 -3.30 -45.71 33.02
C MET A 1 -1.79 -45.98 33.05
N GLU A 2 -1.30 -47.17 32.72
CA GLU A 2 0.15 -47.46 32.64
C GLU A 2 0.88 -46.79 31.47
N PHE A 3 0.19 -46.56 30.35
CA PHE A 3 0.80 -45.93 29.16
C PHE A 3 1.35 -44.53 29.44
N LEU A 4 0.68 -43.75 30.30
CA LEU A 4 1.11 -42.39 30.68
C LEU A 4 2.30 -42.38 31.66
N LYS A 5 2.54 -43.48 32.39
CA LYS A 5 3.64 -43.59 33.38
C LYS A 5 4.98 -43.98 32.75
N ASN A 6 4.97 -44.72 31.64
CA ASN A 6 6.20 -45.15 30.93
C ASN A 6 6.55 -44.27 29.72
N THR A 7 5.76 -43.23 29.44
CA THR A 7 6.05 -42.32 28.33
C THR A 7 7.13 -41.32 28.74
N ASN A 8 8.21 -41.26 27.96
CA ASN A 8 9.22 -40.20 28.11
C ASN A 8 8.69 -38.88 27.54
N TRP A 9 8.01 -38.11 28.40
CA TRP A 9 7.40 -36.83 28.03
C TRP A 9 8.38 -35.82 27.43
N TRP A 10 9.65 -35.83 27.83
CA TRP A 10 10.67 -34.97 27.22
C TRP A 10 10.91 -35.31 25.76
N ALA A 11 10.97 -36.60 25.42
CA ALA A 11 11.12 -37.04 24.04
C ALA A 11 9.90 -36.63 23.19
N VAL A 12 8.69 -36.76 23.75
CA VAL A 12 7.45 -36.33 23.07
C VAL A 12 7.45 -34.82 22.81
N ILE A 13 7.77 -34.00 23.81
CA ILE A 13 7.86 -32.54 23.66
C ILE A 13 8.91 -32.16 22.61
N PHE A 14 10.07 -32.81 22.62
CA PHE A 14 11.12 -32.57 21.64
C PHE A 14 10.69 -32.94 20.22
N ILE A 15 10.03 -34.09 20.03
CA ILE A 15 9.50 -34.50 18.72
C ILE A 15 8.47 -33.49 18.21
N ILE A 16 7.55 -33.03 19.08
CA ILE A 16 6.57 -31.99 18.72
C ILE A 16 7.27 -30.69 18.32
N PHE A 17 8.27 -30.26 19.09
CA PHE A 17 9.07 -29.08 18.76
C PHE A 17 9.74 -29.22 17.39
N CYS A 18 10.43 -30.34 17.13
CA CYS A 18 11.07 -30.61 15.84
C CYS A 18 10.04 -30.63 14.69
N ALA A 19 8.88 -31.27 14.89
CA ALA A 19 7.83 -31.30 13.88
C ALA A 19 7.31 -29.88 13.55
N ILE A 20 7.05 -29.05 14.57
CA ILE A 20 6.65 -27.66 14.39
C ILE A 20 7.74 -26.87 13.67
N THR A 21 9.01 -27.03 14.06
CA THR A 21 10.15 -26.37 13.41
C THR A 21 10.28 -26.76 11.93
N VAL A 22 10.11 -28.05 11.59
CA VAL A 22 10.16 -28.52 10.20
C VAL A 22 9.01 -27.92 9.39
N VAL A 23 7.79 -27.88 9.94
CA VAL A 23 6.63 -27.25 9.28
C VAL A 23 6.88 -25.76 9.06
N GLN A 24 7.38 -25.04 10.07
CA GLN A 24 7.73 -23.62 9.94
C GLN A 24 8.84 -23.41 8.90
N LEU A 25 9.89 -24.21 8.91
CA LEU A 25 10.99 -24.11 7.96
C LEU A 25 10.49 -24.33 6.53
N PHE A 26 9.65 -25.34 6.30
CA PHE A 26 9.02 -25.57 5.01
C PHE A 26 8.20 -24.36 4.56
N TYR A 27 7.37 -23.81 5.46
CA TYR A 27 6.58 -22.61 5.20
C TYR A 27 7.46 -21.41 4.78
N TYR A 28 8.51 -21.11 5.56
CA TYR A 28 9.43 -20.02 5.28
C TYR A 28 10.19 -20.22 3.96
N LEU A 29 10.69 -21.43 3.71
CA LEU A 29 11.39 -21.76 2.47
C LEU A 29 10.46 -21.77 1.25
N TYR A 30 9.19 -22.10 1.40
CA TYR A 30 8.24 -22.12 0.29
C TYR A 30 7.77 -20.72 -0.09
N TYR A 31 7.34 -19.91 0.87
CA TYR A 31 6.81 -18.57 0.62
C TYR A 31 7.93 -17.54 0.45
N PHE A 32 8.83 -17.40 1.43
CA PHE A 32 9.74 -16.25 1.46
C PHE A 32 10.89 -16.36 0.46
N ARG A 33 11.25 -17.59 0.07
CA ARG A 33 12.18 -17.82 -1.03
C ARG A 33 11.69 -17.17 -2.33
N ARG A 34 10.39 -17.21 -2.62
CA ARG A 34 9.83 -16.63 -3.85
C ARG A 34 10.09 -15.14 -3.94
N LEU A 35 9.94 -14.42 -2.82
CA LEU A 35 10.25 -13.00 -2.75
C LEU A 35 11.76 -12.74 -2.77
N ALA A 36 12.55 -13.52 -2.04
CA ALA A 36 14.01 -13.34 -1.96
C ALA A 36 14.71 -13.52 -3.31
N PHE A 37 14.17 -14.39 -4.17
CA PHE A 37 14.66 -14.64 -5.53
C PHE A 37 13.70 -14.12 -6.60
N TYR A 38 12.81 -13.19 -6.25
CA TYR A 38 11.93 -12.57 -7.22
C TYR A 38 12.76 -11.72 -8.18
N LEU A 39 12.67 -12.07 -9.46
CA LEU A 39 13.19 -11.25 -10.54
C LEU A 39 11.98 -10.64 -11.25
N GLU A 40 12.01 -9.33 -11.43
CA GLU A 40 10.99 -8.65 -12.22
C GLU A 40 11.01 -9.23 -13.63
N PRO A 41 9.89 -9.76 -14.14
CA PRO A 41 9.84 -10.28 -15.49
C PRO A 41 10.09 -9.14 -16.49
N GLU A 42 10.87 -9.42 -17.54
CA GLU A 42 11.05 -8.45 -18.62
C GLU A 42 9.71 -8.15 -19.27
N LYS A 43 9.34 -6.87 -19.27
CA LYS A 43 8.11 -6.43 -19.88
C LYS A 43 8.18 -6.53 -21.39
N THR A 44 7.28 -7.32 -21.95
CA THR A 44 7.11 -7.43 -23.41
C THR A 44 6.31 -6.25 -23.99
N LYS A 45 5.52 -5.55 -23.16
CA LYS A 45 4.70 -4.40 -23.55
C LYS A 45 5.24 -3.11 -22.93
N THR A 46 5.46 -2.12 -23.79
CA THR A 46 5.91 -0.76 -23.44
C THR A 46 4.75 0.19 -23.09
N GLN A 47 3.50 -0.25 -23.15
CA GLN A 47 2.35 0.62 -22.91
C GLN A 47 2.23 0.92 -21.41
N GLN A 48 2.49 2.16 -21.07
CA GLN A 48 2.22 2.70 -19.76
C GLN A 48 0.84 3.37 -19.77
N HIS A 49 -0.04 2.95 -18.85
CA HIS A 49 -1.40 3.46 -18.77
C HIS A 49 -1.47 4.75 -17.93
N PRO A 50 -2.35 5.71 -18.26
CA PRO A 50 -2.56 6.87 -17.40
C PRO A 50 -2.89 6.50 -15.94
N VAL A 51 -2.35 7.23 -14.98
CA VAL A 51 -2.48 6.95 -13.54
C VAL A 51 -3.15 8.11 -12.80
N SER A 52 -4.16 7.82 -11.99
CA SER A 52 -4.73 8.77 -11.02
C SER A 52 -4.18 8.43 -9.61
N VAL A 53 -3.35 9.31 -9.07
CA VAL A 53 -2.83 9.21 -7.69
C VAL A 53 -3.86 9.81 -6.74
N ILE A 54 -4.16 9.12 -5.65
CA ILE A 54 -5.18 9.55 -4.69
C ILE A 54 -4.56 9.65 -3.30
N ILE A 55 -4.72 10.82 -2.69
CA ILE A 55 -4.20 11.15 -1.36
C ILE A 55 -5.31 11.76 -0.54
N CYS A 56 -5.56 11.21 0.65
CA CYS A 56 -6.45 11.82 1.63
C CYS A 56 -5.62 12.65 2.62
N ALA A 57 -6.04 13.87 2.89
CA ALA A 57 -5.37 14.77 3.82
C ALA A 57 -6.39 15.34 4.82
N ARG A 58 -6.06 15.29 6.11
CA ARG A 58 -6.79 15.95 7.20
C ARG A 58 -5.78 16.44 8.22
N ASP A 59 -5.62 17.75 8.32
CA ASP A 59 -4.64 18.39 9.21
C ASP A 59 -3.19 17.95 8.90
N GLU A 60 -2.84 17.96 7.61
CA GLU A 60 -1.59 17.41 7.07
C GLU A 60 -0.63 18.48 6.51
N ALA A 61 -0.80 19.76 6.86
CA ALA A 61 -0.03 20.86 6.27
C ALA A 61 1.49 20.61 6.37
N ASN A 62 1.95 20.20 7.55
CA ASN A 62 3.36 19.91 7.82
C ASN A 62 3.94 18.76 6.98
N ASN A 63 3.14 17.72 6.72
CA ASN A 63 3.55 16.57 5.92
C ASN A 63 3.52 16.90 4.43
N LEU A 64 2.51 17.66 3.98
CA LEU A 64 2.42 18.12 2.61
C LEU A 64 3.61 18.99 2.20
N VAL A 65 4.05 19.92 3.06
CA VAL A 65 5.27 20.73 2.77
C VAL A 65 6.49 19.84 2.51
N LYS A 66 6.64 18.76 3.28
CA LYS A 66 7.84 17.91 3.24
C LYS A 66 7.81 16.85 2.13
N ASN A 67 6.66 16.22 1.94
CA ASN A 67 6.55 14.98 1.17
C ASN A 67 5.93 15.18 -0.21
N PHE A 68 5.00 16.14 -0.31
CA PHE A 68 4.16 16.30 -1.49
C PHE A 68 4.93 16.65 -2.77
N PRO A 69 6.02 17.44 -2.73
CA PRO A 69 6.86 17.66 -3.91
C PRO A 69 7.36 16.35 -4.55
N GLY A 70 7.67 15.32 -3.75
CA GLY A 70 8.10 14.03 -4.26
C GLY A 70 7.01 13.28 -5.03
N VAL A 71 5.73 13.49 -4.68
CA VAL A 71 4.58 12.94 -5.42
C VAL A 71 4.32 13.72 -6.71
N LEU A 72 4.46 15.05 -6.67
CA LEU A 72 4.16 15.93 -7.80
C LEU A 72 5.25 15.90 -8.89
N VAL A 73 6.49 15.64 -8.50
CA VAL A 73 7.65 15.60 -9.41
C VAL A 73 8.02 14.15 -9.68
N GLN A 74 7.30 13.54 -10.64
CA GLN A 74 7.52 12.16 -11.07
C GLN A 74 7.92 12.12 -12.54
N THR A 75 8.91 11.28 -12.85
CA THR A 75 9.28 10.94 -14.22
C THR A 75 8.37 9.82 -14.69
N TYR A 76 7.35 10.19 -15.47
CA TYR A 76 6.39 9.27 -16.03
C TYR A 76 6.09 9.64 -17.49
N PRO A 77 6.34 8.73 -18.46
CA PRO A 77 6.23 9.05 -19.88
C PRO A 77 4.78 9.24 -20.36
N THR A 78 3.80 8.81 -19.57
CA THR A 78 2.37 8.96 -19.87
C THR A 78 1.73 10.01 -18.97
N THR A 79 0.47 10.35 -19.24
CA THR A 79 -0.31 11.29 -18.43
C THR A 79 -0.59 10.74 -17.03
N HIS A 80 -0.57 11.62 -16.04
CA HIS A 80 -1.02 11.31 -14.69
C HIS A 80 -1.72 12.52 -14.08
N GLU A 81 -2.52 12.27 -13.05
CA GLU A 81 -3.09 13.31 -12.21
C GLU A 81 -2.91 12.94 -10.74
N VAL A 82 -2.86 13.96 -9.88
CA VAL A 82 -2.78 13.79 -8.44
C VAL A 82 -4.02 14.42 -7.83
N ILE A 83 -4.85 13.61 -7.18
CA ILE A 83 -6.10 14.03 -6.57
C ILE A 83 -5.91 14.02 -5.06
N VAL A 84 -5.95 15.21 -4.45
CA VAL A 84 -5.92 15.35 -3.00
C VAL A 84 -7.32 15.64 -2.48
N ILE A 85 -7.78 14.79 -1.57
CA ILE A 85 -9.05 14.93 -0.88
C ILE A 85 -8.77 15.54 0.48
N ASN A 86 -9.04 16.83 0.58
CA ASN A 86 -8.97 17.58 1.83
C ASN A 86 -10.22 17.30 2.67
N HIS A 87 -10.08 16.52 3.73
CA HIS A 87 -11.17 16.03 4.55
C HIS A 87 -11.32 16.85 5.84
N ASN A 88 -11.99 18.00 5.71
CA ASN A 88 -12.34 18.87 6.83
C ASN A 88 -11.15 19.30 7.72
N SER A 89 -10.02 19.64 7.08
CA SER A 89 -8.85 20.18 7.79
C SER A 89 -9.15 21.54 8.42
N GLN A 90 -8.62 21.76 9.62
CA GLN A 90 -8.69 22.99 10.40
C GLN A 90 -7.36 23.77 10.38
N ASP A 91 -6.28 23.14 9.94
CA ASP A 91 -4.96 23.77 9.74
C ASP A 91 -4.83 24.45 8.34
N GLU A 92 -3.60 24.82 7.99
CA GLU A 92 -3.28 25.47 6.71
C GLU A 92 -3.31 24.52 5.48
N THR A 93 -3.69 23.25 5.64
CA THR A 93 -3.68 22.22 4.56
C THR A 93 -4.38 22.73 3.30
N ARG A 94 -5.55 23.36 3.45
CA ARG A 94 -6.31 23.87 2.32
C ARG A 94 -5.54 24.93 1.54
N TYR A 95 -4.98 25.92 2.24
CA TYR A 95 -4.25 27.03 1.61
C TYR A 95 -2.99 26.54 0.90
N LEU A 96 -2.28 25.61 1.52
CA LEU A 96 -1.09 25.00 0.95
C LEU A 96 -1.38 24.23 -0.34
N LEU A 97 -2.46 23.44 -0.36
CA LEU A 97 -2.88 22.72 -1.58
C LEU A 97 -3.23 23.68 -2.71
N GLU A 98 -3.99 24.75 -2.44
CA GLU A 98 -4.32 25.75 -3.45
C GLU A 98 -3.08 26.45 -4.00
N GLU A 99 -2.05 26.67 -3.17
CA GLU A 99 -0.77 27.21 -3.62
C GLU A 99 -0.04 26.24 -4.55
N PHE A 100 0.04 24.96 -4.19
CA PHE A 100 0.61 23.93 -5.07
C PHE A 100 -0.12 23.85 -6.42
N LYS A 101 -1.46 24.00 -6.42
CA LYS A 101 -2.27 23.91 -7.63
C LYS A 101 -1.99 25.04 -8.63
N LYS A 102 -1.52 26.21 -8.17
CA LYS A 102 -1.10 27.29 -9.08
C LYS A 102 0.04 26.83 -9.98
N THR A 103 1.00 26.11 -9.40
CA THR A 103 2.21 25.61 -10.06
C THR A 103 1.98 24.28 -10.79
N PHE A 104 1.32 23.32 -10.16
CA PHE A 104 1.17 21.95 -10.69
C PHE A 104 -0.23 21.74 -11.27
N LYS A 105 -0.34 21.79 -12.61
CA LYS A 105 -1.64 21.61 -13.31
C LYS A 105 -2.21 20.18 -13.23
N THR A 106 -1.36 19.21 -12.94
CA THR A 106 -1.76 17.81 -12.70
C THR A 106 -2.46 17.61 -11.35
N LEU A 107 -2.37 18.59 -10.44
CA LEU A 107 -3.01 18.56 -9.12
C LEU A 107 -4.49 18.95 -9.19
N GLN A 108 -5.34 18.05 -8.71
CA GLN A 108 -6.76 18.28 -8.44
C GLN A 108 -7.02 18.24 -6.93
N ILE A 109 -7.86 19.15 -6.46
CA ILE A 109 -8.20 19.27 -5.04
C ILE A 109 -9.70 19.07 -4.91
N VAL A 110 -10.10 18.15 -4.05
CA VAL A 110 -11.49 17.91 -3.66
C VAL A 110 -11.63 18.27 -2.20
N ASN A 111 -12.39 19.33 -1.90
CA ASN A 111 -12.63 19.77 -0.53
C ASN A 111 -13.91 19.13 -0.01
N LEU A 112 -13.79 18.32 1.04
CA LEU A 112 -14.93 17.73 1.76
C LEU A 112 -15.12 18.48 3.07
N THR A 113 -16.26 19.14 3.20
CA THR A 113 -16.66 19.89 4.40
C THR A 113 -17.54 19.07 5.34
N GLN A 114 -18.05 17.93 4.89
CA GLN A 114 -18.96 17.08 5.65
C GLN A 114 -18.36 15.70 5.85
N GLU A 115 -18.50 15.18 7.07
CA GLU A 115 -18.21 13.77 7.36
C GLU A 115 -19.36 12.90 6.83
N ALA A 116 -19.03 11.75 6.25
CA ALA A 116 -20.05 10.80 5.84
C ALA A 116 -20.68 10.12 7.06
N LYS A 117 -22.01 10.27 7.18
CA LYS A 117 -22.80 9.51 8.15
C LYS A 117 -22.64 8.01 7.86
N GLY A 118 -22.10 7.27 8.85
CA GLY A 118 -21.99 5.81 8.81
C GLY A 118 -20.72 5.23 8.16
N ILE A 119 -19.82 6.04 7.60
CA ILE A 119 -18.53 5.55 7.06
C ILE A 119 -17.38 6.20 7.85
N PRO A 120 -16.85 5.54 8.88
CA PRO A 120 -15.82 6.14 9.72
C PRO A 120 -14.47 6.26 9.00
N GLY A 121 -13.72 7.31 9.35
CA GLY A 121 -12.31 7.48 9.01
C GLY A 121 -12.05 7.77 7.52
N LYS A 122 -10.90 7.31 7.03
CA LYS A 122 -10.38 7.64 5.69
C LYS A 122 -11.14 6.98 4.52
N LYS A 123 -12.04 6.03 4.79
CA LYS A 123 -12.75 5.28 3.75
C LYS A 123 -13.66 6.16 2.90
N TYR A 124 -14.35 7.12 3.53
CA TYR A 124 -15.21 8.05 2.79
C TYR A 124 -14.43 8.98 1.85
N PRO A 125 -13.46 9.79 2.32
CA PRO A 125 -12.69 10.66 1.43
C PRO A 125 -11.97 9.86 0.34
N LEU A 126 -11.46 8.67 0.67
CA LEU A 126 -10.83 7.79 -0.31
C LEU A 126 -11.81 7.32 -1.38
N SER A 127 -13.06 6.97 -1.02
CA SER A 127 -14.10 6.61 -1.99
C SER A 127 -14.42 7.74 -2.94
N ILE A 128 -14.50 8.98 -2.42
CA ILE A 128 -14.74 10.15 -3.26
C ILE A 128 -13.57 10.32 -4.22
N GLY A 129 -12.33 10.29 -3.73
CA GLY A 129 -11.14 10.35 -4.57
C GLY A 129 -11.17 9.34 -5.72
N ILE A 130 -11.49 8.07 -5.43
CA ILE A 130 -11.50 7.00 -6.43
C ILE A 130 -12.60 7.25 -7.47
N LYS A 131 -13.75 7.79 -7.06
CA LYS A 131 -14.84 8.14 -7.98
C LYS A 131 -14.46 9.30 -8.90
N GLU A 132 -13.79 10.33 -8.36
CA GLU A 132 -13.33 11.51 -9.10
C GLU A 132 -12.14 11.23 -10.04
N ALA A 133 -11.42 10.13 -9.84
CA ALA A 133 -10.30 9.73 -10.70
C ALA A 133 -10.71 9.58 -12.17
N LYS A 134 -9.98 10.19 -13.09
CA LYS A 134 -10.24 10.11 -14.54
C LYS A 134 -9.69 8.83 -15.15
N HIS A 135 -8.65 8.26 -14.56
CA HIS A 135 -7.95 7.11 -15.11
C HIS A 135 -8.36 5.80 -14.45
N GLU A 136 -8.19 4.71 -15.20
CA GLU A 136 -8.51 3.37 -14.72
C GLU A 136 -7.49 2.88 -13.68
N ILE A 137 -6.21 3.24 -13.83
CA ILE A 137 -5.18 2.86 -12.86
C ILE A 137 -5.21 3.85 -11.70
N ILE A 138 -5.59 3.34 -10.52
CA ILE A 138 -5.60 4.11 -9.27
C ILE A 138 -4.34 3.77 -8.48
N LEU A 139 -3.60 4.78 -8.04
CA LEU A 139 -2.46 4.61 -7.13
C LEU A 139 -2.73 5.36 -5.82
N LEU A 140 -2.62 4.65 -4.71
CA LEU A 140 -2.87 5.19 -3.38
C LEU A 140 -1.56 5.45 -2.64
N THR A 141 -1.49 6.61 -1.99
CA THR A 141 -0.49 6.92 -0.98
C THR A 141 -1.11 7.81 0.11
N ASP A 142 -0.50 7.84 1.29
CA ASP A 142 -0.91 8.72 2.38
C ASP A 142 -0.14 10.06 2.31
N ALA A 143 -0.66 11.13 2.92
CA ALA A 143 -0.06 12.47 2.89
C ALA A 143 1.28 12.55 3.67
N ASP A 144 1.48 11.65 4.62
CA ASP A 144 2.68 11.49 5.44
C ASP A 144 3.78 10.64 4.76
N CYS A 145 3.54 10.18 3.53
CA CYS A 145 4.45 9.33 2.77
C CYS A 145 5.13 10.10 1.63
N VAL A 146 6.38 9.75 1.34
CA VAL A 146 7.16 10.26 0.21
C VAL A 146 7.59 9.10 -0.69
N PRO A 147 7.44 9.23 -2.02
CA PRO A 147 7.98 8.25 -2.96
C PRO A 147 9.49 8.04 -2.79
N ALA A 148 9.96 6.80 -2.94
CA ALA A 148 11.39 6.48 -2.81
C ALA A 148 12.24 7.00 -3.98
N SER A 149 11.61 7.32 -5.12
CA SER A 149 12.25 7.85 -6.32
C SER A 149 11.23 8.60 -7.18
N GLU A 150 11.72 9.41 -8.12
CA GLU A 150 10.98 10.05 -9.21
C GLU A 150 10.31 9.04 -10.16
N PHE A 151 10.74 7.77 -10.16
CA PHE A 151 10.18 6.68 -10.96
C PHE A 151 9.10 5.85 -10.24
N TRP A 152 8.54 6.34 -9.13
CA TRP A 152 7.57 5.55 -8.35
C TRP A 152 6.30 5.25 -9.13
N LEU A 153 5.74 6.22 -9.87
CA LEU A 153 4.58 5.97 -10.74
C LEU A 153 4.87 4.89 -11.78
N GLN A 154 6.03 4.98 -12.42
CA GLN A 154 6.47 4.00 -13.40
C GLN A 154 6.55 2.61 -12.78
N LYS A 155 7.25 2.45 -11.64
CA LYS A 155 7.39 1.15 -10.96
C LYS A 155 6.06 0.54 -10.54
N MET A 156 5.13 1.36 -10.04
CA MET A 156 3.81 0.87 -9.64
C MET A 156 2.95 0.51 -10.83
N GLN A 157 2.96 1.31 -11.89
CA GLN A 157 2.28 0.94 -13.13
C GLN A 157 2.94 -0.28 -13.77
N ASP A 158 4.23 -0.47 -13.54
CA ASP A 158 4.96 -1.59 -14.07
C ASP A 158 4.55 -2.95 -13.48
N GLY A 159 3.91 -2.96 -12.31
CA GLY A 159 3.32 -4.20 -11.78
C GLY A 159 2.09 -4.71 -12.55
N PHE A 160 1.49 -3.90 -13.43
CA PHE A 160 0.33 -4.33 -14.22
C PHE A 160 0.72 -5.09 -15.49
N ASP A 161 0.03 -6.20 -15.70
CA ASP A 161 -0.01 -7.00 -16.92
C ASP A 161 -1.42 -7.57 -17.13
N ASP A 162 -1.64 -8.32 -18.21
CA ASP A 162 -2.90 -8.97 -18.52
C ASP A 162 -3.33 -9.87 -17.33
N GLY A 163 -4.55 -9.65 -16.83
CA GLY A 163 -5.10 -10.37 -15.68
C GLY A 163 -4.67 -9.85 -14.29
N ILE A 164 -3.82 -8.83 -14.21
CA ILE A 164 -3.47 -8.18 -12.94
C ILE A 164 -4.39 -6.99 -12.68
N ASP A 165 -5.13 -7.04 -11.58
CA ASP A 165 -6.04 -5.96 -11.16
C ASP A 165 -5.52 -5.15 -9.96
N VAL A 166 -4.53 -5.67 -9.24
CA VAL A 166 -3.95 -5.07 -8.03
C VAL A 166 -2.44 -5.22 -8.05
N VAL A 167 -1.73 -4.13 -7.77
CA VAL A 167 -0.27 -4.08 -7.62
C VAL A 167 0.06 -3.62 -6.21
N LEU A 168 0.93 -4.39 -5.54
CA LEU A 168 1.35 -4.14 -4.17
C LEU A 168 2.75 -3.55 -4.14
N GLY A 169 2.93 -2.45 -3.42
CA GLY A 169 4.22 -1.81 -3.20
C GLY A 169 4.64 -1.86 -1.73
N TYR A 170 5.95 -1.93 -1.50
CA TYR A 170 6.48 -1.83 -0.14
C TYR A 170 6.50 -0.38 0.36
N GLY A 171 5.89 -0.13 1.52
CA GLY A 171 5.93 1.17 2.21
C GLY A 171 6.82 1.09 3.45
N ALA A 172 8.12 1.33 3.26
CA ALA A 172 9.13 1.27 4.33
C ALA A 172 9.05 2.47 5.27
N TYR A 173 9.29 2.26 6.57
CA TYR A 173 9.50 3.36 7.51
C TYR A 173 10.92 3.91 7.42
N LEU A 174 11.03 5.24 7.50
CA LEU A 174 12.30 5.93 7.64
C LEU A 174 13.05 5.45 8.88
N LYS A 175 14.37 5.26 8.72
CA LYS A 175 15.26 4.90 9.82
C LYS A 175 15.41 6.11 10.74
N LYS A 176 15.02 5.93 12.00
CA LYS A 176 15.18 6.89 13.10
C LYS A 176 15.96 6.22 14.24
N PRO A 177 16.64 6.98 15.11
CA PRO A 177 17.32 6.40 16.27
C PRO A 177 16.32 5.73 17.23
N GLY A 178 16.84 4.81 18.06
CA GLY A 178 16.08 4.13 19.10
C GLY A 178 15.55 2.74 18.73
N ILE A 179 15.33 1.92 19.76
CA ILE A 179 14.88 0.52 19.64
C ILE A 179 13.46 0.45 19.07
N LEU A 180 12.58 1.39 19.46
CA LEU A 180 11.19 1.41 18.99
C LEU A 180 11.08 1.51 17.46
N ASN A 181 11.84 2.43 16.82
CA ASN A 181 11.83 2.52 15.35
C ASN A 181 12.40 1.26 14.70
N LYS A 182 13.42 0.64 15.29
CA LYS A 182 13.97 -0.63 14.80
C LYS A 182 12.92 -1.75 14.83
N LEU A 183 12.13 -1.85 15.90
CA LEU A 183 11.04 -2.82 16.02
C LEU A 183 9.92 -2.53 15.01
N ILE A 184 9.47 -1.28 14.89
CA ILE A 184 8.43 -0.89 13.90
C ILE A 184 8.87 -1.24 12.47
N ARG A 185 10.13 -0.96 12.12
CA ARG A 185 10.69 -1.29 10.82
C ARG A 185 10.79 -2.80 10.60
N PHE A 186 11.18 -3.55 11.63
CA PHE A 186 11.24 -5.02 11.57
C PHE A 186 9.84 -5.62 11.34
N GLU A 187 8.84 -5.24 12.13
CA GLU A 187 7.45 -5.70 11.97
C GLU A 187 6.88 -5.33 10.60
N THR A 188 7.12 -4.09 10.16
CA THR A 188 6.67 -3.62 8.83
C THR A 188 7.33 -4.41 7.70
N PHE A 189 8.62 -4.69 7.83
CA PHE A 189 9.36 -5.49 6.85
C PHE A 189 8.90 -6.94 6.84
N HIS A 190 8.69 -7.55 8.01
CA HIS A 190 8.20 -8.91 8.13
C HIS A 190 6.80 -9.06 7.51
N THR A 191 5.90 -8.12 7.82
CA THR A 191 4.57 -8.04 7.21
C THR A 191 4.67 -7.91 5.69
N ALA A 192 5.60 -7.08 5.19
CA ALA A 192 5.84 -6.92 3.76
C ALA A 192 6.33 -8.20 3.09
N ILE A 193 7.26 -8.92 3.72
CA ILE A 193 7.69 -10.23 3.23
C ILE A 193 6.49 -11.15 3.10
N GLN A 194 5.61 -11.20 4.09
CA GLN A 194 4.47 -12.09 4.10
C GLN A 194 3.49 -11.78 2.96
N TYR A 195 2.97 -10.55 2.86
CA TYR A 195 1.94 -10.25 1.85
C TYR A 195 2.49 -10.28 0.42
N LEU A 196 3.75 -9.85 0.20
CA LEU A 196 4.37 -9.91 -1.13
C LEU A 196 4.64 -11.36 -1.54
N SER A 197 5.15 -12.20 -0.62
CA SER A 197 5.40 -13.61 -0.92
C SER A 197 4.12 -14.36 -1.27
N TYR A 198 3.01 -14.04 -0.58
CA TYR A 198 1.70 -14.61 -0.85
C TYR A 198 1.13 -14.16 -2.19
N ALA A 199 1.29 -12.88 -2.54
CA ALA A 199 0.90 -12.36 -3.84
C ALA A 199 1.68 -13.03 -4.98
N ILE A 200 3.01 -13.14 -4.86
CA ILE A 200 3.86 -13.86 -5.82
C ILE A 200 3.48 -15.35 -5.89
N ALA A 201 3.00 -15.93 -4.80
CA ALA A 201 2.51 -17.30 -4.76
C ALA A 201 1.11 -17.50 -5.38
N GLY A 202 0.44 -16.43 -5.85
CA GLY A 202 -0.90 -16.48 -6.42
C GLY A 202 -2.03 -16.48 -5.39
N ASN A 203 -1.73 -16.27 -4.10
CA ASN A 203 -2.70 -16.25 -3.00
C ASN A 203 -2.65 -14.91 -2.23
N PRO A 204 -2.88 -13.75 -2.87
CA PRO A 204 -2.85 -12.47 -2.17
C PRO A 204 -3.97 -12.41 -1.12
N TYR A 205 -3.67 -11.89 0.07
CA TYR A 205 -4.65 -11.74 1.16
C TYR A 205 -4.72 -10.31 1.73
N MET A 206 -3.67 -9.49 1.50
CA MET A 206 -3.63 -8.11 1.96
C MET A 206 -2.68 -7.26 1.13
N GLY A 207 -2.83 -5.94 1.27
CA GLY A 207 -1.91 -4.91 0.78
C GLY A 207 -1.99 -3.69 1.69
N VAL A 208 -0.96 -2.84 1.66
CA VAL A 208 -0.91 -1.64 2.51
C VAL A 208 -1.25 -0.41 1.67
N GLY A 209 -2.33 0.30 2.04
CA GLY A 209 -2.89 1.41 1.26
C GLY A 209 -1.94 2.59 0.99
N ARG A 210 -0.84 2.73 1.72
CA ARG A 210 0.17 3.78 1.50
C ARG A 210 1.09 3.55 0.29
N ASN A 211 1.04 2.35 -0.31
CA ASN A 211 1.73 2.04 -1.56
C ASN A 211 0.99 0.88 -2.26
N LEU A 212 -0.21 1.18 -2.75
CA LEU A 212 -1.14 0.20 -3.32
C LEU A 212 -1.75 0.77 -4.58
N SER A 213 -1.76 -0.02 -5.66
CA SER A 213 -2.44 0.34 -6.89
C SER A 213 -3.45 -0.72 -7.28
N TYR A 214 -4.57 -0.30 -7.87
CA TYR A 214 -5.56 -1.22 -8.44
C TYR A 214 -6.39 -0.54 -9.52
N LYS A 215 -7.10 -1.35 -10.31
CA LYS A 215 -8.04 -0.87 -11.32
C LYS A 215 -9.29 -0.26 -10.69
N LYS A 216 -9.68 0.95 -11.11
CA LYS A 216 -10.87 1.66 -10.65
C LYS A 216 -12.12 0.79 -10.77
N GLY A 217 -12.26 0.05 -11.86
CA GLY A 217 -13.36 -0.89 -12.09
C GLY A 217 -13.49 -1.94 -10.99
N LEU A 218 -12.36 -2.45 -10.46
CA LEU A 218 -12.37 -3.41 -9.34
C LEU A 218 -13.07 -2.81 -8.10
N PHE A 219 -12.77 -1.56 -7.77
CA PHE A 219 -13.39 -0.87 -6.63
C PHE A 219 -14.90 -0.66 -6.86
N LEU A 220 -15.29 -0.21 -8.06
CA LEU A 220 -16.68 0.06 -8.39
C LEU A 220 -17.52 -1.23 -8.42
N ASN A 221 -17.01 -2.30 -9.02
CA ASN A 221 -17.68 -3.60 -9.11
C ASN A 221 -17.93 -4.24 -7.74
N ASN A 222 -17.08 -3.94 -6.75
CA ASN A 222 -17.23 -4.42 -5.37
C ASN A 222 -18.02 -3.44 -4.46
N LYS A 223 -18.74 -2.48 -5.05
CA LYS A 223 -19.51 -1.42 -4.34
C LYS A 223 -18.65 -0.57 -3.40
N GLY A 224 -17.36 -0.44 -3.69
CA GLY A 224 -16.41 0.32 -2.88
C GLY A 224 -16.42 -0.10 -1.41
N PHE A 225 -16.28 0.86 -0.48
CA PHE A 225 -16.34 0.56 0.96
C PHE A 225 -17.76 0.46 1.52
N SER A 226 -18.80 0.65 0.70
CA SER A 226 -20.19 0.52 1.15
C SER A 226 -20.61 -0.93 1.37
N SER A 227 -19.86 -1.89 0.81
CA SER A 227 -20.05 -3.33 1.05
C SER A 227 -19.57 -3.82 2.42
N LEU A 228 -18.84 -2.98 3.17
CA LEU A 228 -18.25 -3.33 4.47
C LEU A 228 -19.11 -2.92 5.67
N ASN A 229 -20.30 -2.36 5.43
CA ASN A 229 -21.22 -1.87 6.45
C ASN A 229 -22.59 -2.53 6.31
#